data_AF-A0A3C1NC46-F1
#
_entry.id   AF-A0A3C1NC46-F1
#
_cell.length_a   1.000
_cell.length_b   1.000
_cell.length_c   1.000
_cell.angle_alpha   90.00
_cell.angle_beta   90.00
_cell.angle_gamma   90.00
#
_symmetry.space_group_name_H-M   'P 1'
#
loop_
_entity.id
_entity.type
_entity.pdbx_description
1 polymer ?
#
loop_
_entity_poly.entity_id
_entity_poly.type
_entity_poly.pdbx_seq_one_letter_code
_entity_poly.pdbx_strand_id
1 'polypeptide(L)' 'MLLAAALIGLAPLPAAADDPVVARVNGVDINQSDLDFAVSEVGSRLSNYTPADRRRVLLQYVIENELMAEAAAKDGL' A
#
# COMPACT_ATOMS: atom_id res chain seq x y z
N MET A 1 -21.27 51.92 3.13
CA MET A 1 -22.07 50.71 2.84
C MET A 1 -21.22 49.83 1.95
N LEU A 2 -21.09 48.55 2.33
CA LEU A 2 -20.38 47.44 1.66
C LEU A 2 -18.84 47.38 1.73
N LEU A 3 -18.37 46.51 2.63
CA LEU A 3 -17.22 45.65 2.36
C LEU A 3 -17.63 44.23 2.76
N ALA A 4 -18.00 43.41 1.77
CA ALA A 4 -18.31 42.01 1.97
C ALA A 4 -17.01 41.21 1.98
N ALA A 5 -16.60 40.70 3.15
CA ALA A 5 -15.48 39.78 3.28
C ALA A 5 -15.99 38.35 3.07
N ALA A 6 -15.64 37.75 1.92
CA ALA A 6 -15.90 36.34 1.64
C ALA A 6 -14.98 35.47 2.50
N LEU A 7 -15.54 34.81 3.51
CA LEU A 7 -14.89 33.72 4.23
C LEU A 7 -14.81 32.51 3.30
N ILE A 8 -13.63 32.29 2.71
CA ILE A 8 -13.30 31.06 2.00
C ILE A 8 -13.25 29.96 3.05
N GLY A 9 -14.25 29.07 3.04
CA GLY A 9 -14.28 27.89 3.88
C GLY A 9 -13.11 26.99 3.56
N LEU A 10 -12.14 26.91 4.47
CA LEU A 10 -11.06 25.94 4.43
C LEU A 10 -11.68 24.57 4.75
N ALA A 11 -12.09 23.82 3.72
CA ALA A 11 -12.51 22.45 3.91
C ALA A 11 -11.31 21.64 4.44
N PRO A 12 -11.48 20.86 5.53
CA PRO A 12 -10.40 20.01 6.02
C PRO A 12 -10.03 19.01 4.93
N LEU A 13 -8.80 19.08 4.46
CA LEU A 13 -8.19 18.04 3.63
C LEU A 13 -8.28 16.73 4.43
N PRO A 14 -8.73 15.61 3.83
CA PRO A 14 -8.68 14.32 4.52
C PRO A 14 -7.22 14.08 4.92
N ALA A 15 -6.98 13.92 6.22
CA ALA A 15 -5.70 13.47 6.71
C ALA A 15 -5.36 12.17 5.98
N ALA A 16 -4.16 12.09 5.40
CA ALA A 16 -3.66 10.84 4.84
C ALA A 16 -3.81 9.76 5.91
N ALA A 17 -4.58 8.71 5.60
CA ALA A 17 -4.78 7.61 6.53
C ALA A 17 -3.39 7.05 6.91
N ASP A 18 -3.20 6.74 8.19
CA ASP A 18 -2.02 6.00 8.63
C ASP A 18 -1.94 4.72 7.79
N ASP A 19 -0.84 4.56 7.05
CA ASP A 19 -0.55 3.37 6.25
C ASP A 19 0.45 2.49 7.04
N PRO A 20 -0.04 1.53 7.83
CA PRO A 20 0.79 0.83 8.79
C PRO A 20 1.77 -0.11 8.10
N VAL A 21 3.00 -0.13 8.60
CA VAL A 21 4.00 -1.13 8.24
C VAL A 21 3.55 -2.50 8.74
N VAL A 22 3.40 -3.46 7.84
CA VAL A 22 2.99 -4.84 8.14
C VAL A 22 4.15 -5.83 8.11
N ALA A 23 5.24 -5.51 7.41
CA ALA A 23 6.48 -6.29 7.35
C ALA A 23 7.67 -5.42 6.91
N ARG A 24 8.88 -5.97 7.03
CA ARG A 24 10.12 -5.34 6.56
C ARG A 24 10.98 -6.37 5.83
N VAL A 25 11.48 -6.02 4.64
CA VAL A 25 12.36 -6.86 3.83
C VAL A 25 13.62 -6.06 3.48
N ASN A 26 14.79 -6.50 3.93
CA ASN A 26 16.08 -5.82 3.64
C ASN A 26 16.09 -4.31 3.93
N GLY A 27 15.29 -3.86 4.90
CA GLY A 27 15.17 -2.44 5.23
C GLY A 27 14.14 -1.66 4.39
N VAL A 28 13.41 -2.31 3.47
CA VAL A 28 12.23 -1.76 2.79
C VAL A 28 10.96 -2.11 3.56
N ASP A 29 10.19 -1.08 3.92
CA ASP A 29 8.87 -1.24 4.54
C ASP A 29 7.89 -1.84 3.55
N ILE A 30 7.14 -2.84 4.00
CA ILE A 30 5.92 -3.30 3.34
C ILE A 30 4.75 -2.78 4.16
N ASN A 31 3.88 -2.02 3.52
CA ASN A 31 2.75 -1.36 4.11
C ASN A 31 1.43 -2.09 3.86
N GLN A 32 0.36 -1.69 4.54
CA GLN A 32 -0.97 -2.24 4.29
C GLN A 32 -1.44 -1.91 2.87
N SER A 33 -1.13 -0.72 2.36
CA SER A 33 -1.43 -0.32 0.99
C SER A 33 -0.81 -1.25 -0.07
N ASP A 34 0.38 -1.80 0.18
CA ASP A 34 1.01 -2.77 -0.72
C ASP A 34 0.25 -4.10 -0.76
N LEU A 35 -0.28 -4.54 0.39
CA LEU A 35 -1.15 -5.72 0.43
C LEU A 35 -2.47 -5.48 -0.30
N ASP A 36 -3.04 -4.29 -0.14
CA ASP A 36 -4.29 -3.92 -0.81
C ASP A 36 -4.11 -3.82 -2.33
N PHE A 37 -2.97 -3.28 -2.78
CA PHE A 37 -2.58 -3.29 -4.18
C PHE A 37 -2.35 -4.72 -4.70
N ALA A 38 -1.69 -5.57 -3.93
CA ALA A 38 -1.51 -6.98 -4.31
C ALA A 38 -2.86 -7.71 -4.46
N VAL A 39 -3.89 -7.35 -3.69
CA VAL A 39 -5.24 -7.92 -3.88
C VAL A 39 -5.79 -7.61 -5.27
N SER A 40 -5.56 -6.41 -5.83
CA SER A 40 -6.00 -6.11 -7.20
C SER A 40 -5.27 -6.93 -8.27
N GLU A 41 -4.01 -7.33 -8.01
CA GLU A 41 -3.20 -8.10 -8.95
C GLU A 41 -3.49 -9.61 -8.90
N VAL A 42 -3.62 -10.17 -7.69
CA VAL A 42 -3.74 -11.63 -7.50
C VAL A 42 -5.08 -12.09 -6.93
N GLY A 43 -6.06 -11.20 -6.81
CA GLY A 43 -7.33 -11.44 -6.12
C GLY A 43 -8.10 -12.69 -6.54
N SER A 44 -8.06 -13.04 -7.84
CA SER A 44 -8.69 -14.26 -8.36
C SER A 44 -8.08 -15.54 -7.76
N ARG A 45 -6.78 -15.54 -7.48
CA ARG A 45 -6.04 -16.68 -6.89
C ARG A 45 -6.34 -16.86 -5.41
N LEU A 46 -6.66 -15.77 -4.70
CA LEU A 46 -6.97 -15.77 -3.27
C LEU A 46 -8.23 -16.56 -2.92
N SER A 47 -9.14 -16.75 -3.89
CA SER A 47 -10.36 -17.56 -3.74
C SER A 47 -10.07 -19.01 -3.34
N ASN A 48 -8.88 -19.53 -3.67
CA ASN A 48 -8.46 -20.89 -3.34
C ASN A 48 -7.94 -21.05 -1.89
N TYR A 49 -7.78 -19.95 -1.16
CA TYR A 49 -7.19 -19.92 0.17
C TYR A 49 -8.22 -19.55 1.24
N THR A 50 -8.02 -20.09 2.44
CA THR A 50 -8.80 -19.68 3.62
C THR A 50 -8.53 -18.20 3.93
N PRO A 51 -9.46 -17.48 4.58
CA PRO A 51 -9.23 -16.08 4.97
C PRO A 51 -7.95 -15.89 5.80
N ALA A 52 -7.60 -16.86 6.65
CA ALA A 52 -6.37 -16.82 7.44
C ALA A 52 -5.11 -16.93 6.57
N ASP A 53 -5.15 -17.76 5.53
CA ASP A 53 -4.00 -18.00 4.65
C ASP A 53 -3.81 -16.90 3.60
N ARG A 54 -4.88 -16.19 3.20
CA ARG A 54 -4.81 -15.12 2.21
C ARG A 54 -3.79 -14.04 2.57
N ARG A 55 -3.75 -13.62 3.84
CA ARG A 55 -2.79 -12.61 4.29
C ARG A 55 -1.34 -13.09 4.14
N ARG A 56 -1.08 -14.38 4.43
CA ARG A 56 0.24 -14.99 4.24
C ARG A 56 0.63 -15.05 2.77
N VAL A 57 -0.31 -15.41 1.90
CA VAL A 57 -0.09 -15.45 0.44
C VAL A 57 0.20 -14.06 -0.11
N LEU A 58 -0.55 -13.05 0.31
CA LEU A 58 -0.32 -11.65 -0.09
C LEU A 58 1.04 -11.14 0.37
N LEU A 59 1.41 -11.38 1.63
CA LEU A 59 2.73 -11.03 2.14
C LEU A 59 3.84 -11.72 1.34
N GLN A 60 3.70 -13.02 1.07
CA GLN A 60 4.69 -13.76 0.27
C GLN A 60 4.85 -13.13 -1.12
N TYR A 61 3.76 -12.83 -1.80
CA TYR A 61 3.77 -12.21 -3.12
C TYR A 61 4.48 -10.84 -3.12
N VAL A 62 4.15 -9.96 -2.16
CA VAL A 62 4.80 -8.65 -2.08
C VAL A 62 6.28 -8.78 -1.72
N ILE A 63 6.64 -9.67 -0.80
CA ILE A 63 8.04 -9.94 -0.43
C ILE A 63 8.84 -10.41 -1.65
N GLU A 64 8.30 -11.34 -2.44
CA GLU A 64 8.96 -11.83 -3.66
C GLU A 64 9.17 -10.71 -4.67
N ASN A 65 8.16 -9.86 -4.88
CA ASN A 65 8.28 -8.70 -5.76
C ASN A 65 9.35 -7.71 -5.29
N GLU A 66 9.40 -7.40 -4.00
CA GLU A 66 10.43 -6.52 -3.43
C GLU A 66 11.83 -7.11 -3.59
N LEU A 67 12.01 -8.40 -3.34
CA LEU A 67 13.30 -9.07 -3.55
C LEU A 67 13.72 -9.06 -5.02
N MET A 68 12.78 -9.24 -5.94
CA MET A 68 13.05 -9.13 -7.38
C MET A 68 13.37 -7.70 -7.80
N ALA A 69 12.65 -6.70 -7.27
CA ALA A 69 12.91 -5.29 -7.54
C ALA A 69 14.29 -4.85 -7.02
N GLU A 70 14.66 -5.28 -5.81
CA GLU A 70 15.98 -5.05 -5.24
C GLU A 70 17.09 -5.71 -6.08
N ALA A 71 16.88 -6.94 -6.54
CA ALA A 71 17.82 -7.62 -7.42
C ALA A 71 17.98 -6.88 -8.76
N ALA A 72 16.88 -6.48 -9.39
CA ALA A 72 16.89 -5.69 -10.63
C ALA A 72 17.64 -4.35 -10.44
N ALA A 73 17.39 -3.65 -9.32
CA ALA A 73 18.09 -2.41 -9.00
C ALA A 73 19.60 -2.61 -8.81
N LYS A 74 20.03 -3.73 -8.19
CA LYS A 74 21.45 -4.09 -8.04
C LYS A 74 22.12 -4.43 -9.37
N ASP A 75 21.37 -5.05 -10.28
CA ASP A 75 21.84 -5.42 -11.62
C ASP A 75 21.76 -4.24 -12.62
N GLY A 76 21.19 -3.10 -12.21
CA GLY A 76 21.08 -1.89 -13.01
C GLY A 76 20.00 -1.93 -14.10
N LEU A 77 18.95 -2.72 -13.88
CA LEU A 77 17.80 -2.90 -14.77
C LEU A 77 16.66 -1.93 -14.49
#